data_AF-A0A4W6BJP8-F1
#
_entry.id   AF-A0A4W6BJP8-F1
#
_cell.length_a   1.000
_cell.length_b   1.000
_cell.length_c   1.000
_cell.angle_alpha   90.00
_cell.angle_beta   90.00
_cell.angle_gamma   90.00
#
_symmetry.space_group_name_H-M   'P 1'
#
loop_
_entity.id
_entity.type
_entity.pdbx_description
1 polymer ?
#
loop_
_entity_poly.entity_id
_entity_poly.type
_entity_poly.pdbx_seq_one_letter_code
_entity_poly.pdbx_strand_id
1 'polypeptide(L)'
;MGEREDLVYQAKLAEQAERYDEMVVSMKNVAGMNVELTVEERNLLSVAYKNVIGARRASWRIISSIEQREENKAGEEKLKMIREYRQTVKHSVKKWKV
;
A
#
# COMPACT_ATOMS: atom_id res chain seq x y z
N MET A 1 -16.46 24.34 -4.61
CA MET A 1 -15.33 23.53 -5.09
C MET A 1 -15.88 22.48 -6.02
N GLY A 2 -15.14 22.16 -7.09
CA GLY A 2 -15.49 21.04 -7.96
C GLY A 2 -15.13 19.71 -7.31
N GLU A 3 -15.85 18.64 -7.64
CA GLU A 3 -15.63 17.29 -7.10
C GLU A 3 -14.14 16.85 -7.20
N ARG A 4 -13.46 17.22 -8.29
CA ARG A 4 -12.02 16.97 -8.48
C ARG A 4 -11.15 17.69 -7.44
N GLU A 5 -11.45 18.96 -7.16
CA GLU A 5 -10.70 19.77 -6.19
C GLU A 5 -10.88 19.20 -4.77
N ASP A 6 -12.09 18.74 -4.44
CA ASP A 6 -12.37 18.11 -3.15
C ASP A 6 -11.58 16.80 -2.98
N LEU A 7 -11.51 15.96 -4.01
CA LEU A 7 -10.72 14.73 -3.99
C LEU A 7 -9.21 15.00 -3.86
N VAL A 8 -8.68 16.02 -4.57
CA VAL A 8 -7.28 16.42 -4.45
C VAL A 8 -6.99 16.98 -3.05
N TYR A 9 -7.91 17.77 -2.49
CA TYR A 9 -7.77 18.29 -1.13
C TYR A 9 -7.80 17.16 -0.09
N GLN A 10 -8.69 16.18 -0.22
CA GLN A 10 -8.71 14.98 0.61
C GLN A 10 -7.41 14.18 0.50
N ALA A 11 -6.85 14.02 -0.71
CA ALA A 11 -5.58 13.33 -0.88
C ALA A 11 -4.43 14.05 -0.15
N LYS A 12 -4.40 15.39 -0.17
CA LYS A 12 -3.43 16.19 0.60
C LYS A 12 -3.60 16.00 2.10
N LEU A 13 -4.84 16.00 2.61
CA LEU A 13 -5.10 15.72 4.03
C LEU A 13 -4.65 14.30 4.42
N ALA A 14 -4.92 13.32 3.57
CA ALA A 14 -4.50 11.93 3.78
C ALA A 14 -2.97 11.79 3.76
N GLU A 15 -2.27 12.53 2.90
CA GLU A 15 -0.79 12.59 2.89
C GLU A 15 -0.25 13.12 4.22
N GLN A 16 -0.77 14.24 4.73
CA GLN A 16 -0.34 14.82 6.01
C GLN A 16 -0.63 13.90 7.21
N ALA A 17 -1.65 13.06 7.10
CA ALA A 17 -2.01 12.07 8.12
C ALA A 17 -1.33 10.70 7.93
N GLU A 18 -0.45 10.55 6.93
CA GLU A 18 0.19 9.29 6.54
C GLU A 18 -0.82 8.14 6.20
N ARG A 19 -2.06 8.50 5.84
CA ARG A 19 -3.13 7.55 5.48
C ARG A 19 -3.09 7.25 3.98
N TYR A 20 -1.99 6.64 3.53
CA TYR A 20 -1.73 6.46 2.10
C TYR A 20 -2.71 5.53 1.37
N ASP A 21 -3.32 4.54 2.03
CA ASP A 21 -4.36 3.71 1.40
C ASP A 21 -5.58 4.57 1.01
N GLU A 22 -5.97 5.57 1.80
CA GLU A 22 -7.03 6.53 1.46
C GLU A 22 -6.60 7.54 0.42
N MET A 23 -5.36 8.02 0.50
CA MET A 23 -4.77 8.87 -0.53
C MET A 23 -4.85 8.20 -1.90
N VAL A 24 -4.59 6.89 -1.98
CA VAL A 24 -4.75 6.12 -3.23
C VAL A 24 -6.20 6.08 -3.69
N VAL A 25 -7.18 5.94 -2.80
CA VAL A 25 -8.60 5.94 -3.17
C VAL A 25 -9.00 7.28 -3.79
N SER A 26 -8.67 8.40 -3.12
CA SER A 26 -8.97 9.74 -3.65
C SER A 26 -8.29 9.98 -5.00
N MET A 27 -7.01 9.65 -5.13
CA MET A 27 -6.27 9.88 -6.38
C MET A 27 -6.68 8.94 -7.52
N LYS A 28 -7.17 7.73 -7.22
CA LYS A 28 -7.81 6.85 -8.22
C LYS A 28 -9.09 7.45 -8.77
N ASN A 29 -9.92 8.07 -7.91
CA ASN A 29 -11.14 8.74 -8.36
C ASN A 29 -10.81 9.91 -9.28
N VAL A 30 -9.79 10.73 -8.94
CA VAL A 30 -9.29 11.81 -9.81
C VAL A 30 -8.80 11.26 -11.16
N ALA A 31 -8.03 10.17 -11.16
CA ALA A 31 -7.56 9.54 -12.40
C ALA A 31 -8.70 8.91 -13.24
N GLY A 32 -9.79 8.49 -12.60
CA GLY A 32 -10.97 7.92 -13.24
C GLY A 32 -11.89 8.95 -13.91
N MET A 33 -11.66 10.26 -13.72
CA MET A 33 -12.48 11.32 -14.32
C MET A 33 -12.23 11.53 -15.83
N ASN A 34 -11.34 10.74 -16.47
CA ASN A 34 -11.01 10.82 -17.89
C ASN A 34 -10.53 12.20 -18.37
N VAL A 35 -9.94 12.99 -17.47
CA VAL A 35 -9.27 14.25 -17.79
C VAL A 35 -7.77 14.09 -17.55
N GLU A 36 -6.95 14.79 -18.32
CA GLU A 36 -5.50 14.79 -18.11
C GLU A 36 -5.15 15.25 -16.69
N LEU A 37 -4.28 14.48 -16.05
CA LEU A 37 -3.77 14.78 -14.72
C LEU A 37 -2.71 15.88 -14.81
N THR A 38 -2.83 16.87 -13.93
CA THR A 38 -1.80 17.88 -13.73
C THR A 38 -0.52 17.23 -13.18
N VAL A 39 0.59 17.97 -13.22
CA VAL A 39 1.86 17.52 -12.64
C VAL A 39 1.69 17.22 -11.15
N GLU A 40 0.96 18.07 -10.42
CA GLU A 40 0.70 17.89 -8.99
C GLU A 40 -0.09 16.61 -8.72
N GLU A 41 -1.16 16.35 -9.46
CA GLU A 41 -1.98 15.14 -9.27
C GLU A 41 -1.22 13.86 -9.62
N ARG A 42 -0.38 13.88 -10.67
CA ARG A 42 0.50 12.74 -10.97
C ARG A 42 1.51 12.48 -9.86
N ASN A 43 2.03 13.53 -9.24
CA ASN A 43 2.93 13.41 -8.09
C ASN A 43 2.20 12.81 -6.89
N LEU A 44 1.01 13.32 -6.55
CA LEU A 44 0.19 12.79 -5.46
C LEU A 44 -0.16 11.31 -5.68
N LEU A 45 -0.56 10.94 -6.89
CA LEU A 45 -0.82 9.54 -7.25
C LEU A 45 0.44 8.67 -7.05
N SER A 46 1.60 9.15 -7.49
CA SER A 46 2.88 8.44 -7.34
C SER A 46 3.28 8.26 -5.88
N VAL A 47 3.14 9.31 -5.07
CA VAL A 47 3.44 9.30 -3.63
C VAL A 47 2.52 8.31 -2.91
N ALA A 48 1.21 8.34 -3.20
CA ALA A 48 0.23 7.46 -2.60
C ALA A 48 0.58 5.98 -2.83
N TYR A 49 0.79 5.59 -4.10
CA TYR A 49 1.12 4.21 -4.44
C TYR A 49 2.48 3.78 -3.91
N LYS A 50 3.53 4.62 -4.02
CA LYS A 50 4.88 4.33 -3.53
C LYS A 50 4.89 4.01 -2.04
N ASN A 51 4.13 4.77 -1.25
CA ASN A 51 4.07 4.55 0.20
C ASN A 51 3.29 3.29 0.56
N VAL A 52 2.12 3.04 -0.08
CA VAL A 52 1.34 1.81 0.15
C VAL A 52 2.15 0.56 -0.20
N ILE A 53 2.77 0.50 -1.38
CA ILE A 53 3.58 -0.66 -1.78
C ILE A 53 4.86 -0.77 -0.92
N GLY A 54 5.46 0.36 -0.53
CA GLY A 54 6.65 0.43 0.32
C GLY A 54 6.41 -0.21 1.67
N ALA A 55 5.34 0.18 2.36
CA ALA A 55 4.94 -0.39 3.65
C ALA A 55 4.67 -1.90 3.55
N ARG A 56 3.93 -2.34 2.51
CA ARG A 56 3.64 -3.76 2.29
C ARG A 56 4.88 -4.59 1.98
N ARG A 57 5.82 -4.06 1.18
CA ARG A 57 7.13 -4.71 0.91
C ARG A 57 7.99 -4.79 2.17
N ALA A 58 7.99 -3.75 3.01
CA ALA A 58 8.69 -3.78 4.30
C ALA A 58 8.11 -4.87 5.22
N SER A 59 6.78 -4.91 5.36
CA SER A 59 6.07 -5.96 6.11
C SER A 59 6.43 -7.35 5.60
N TRP A 60 6.39 -7.58 4.28
CA TRP A 60 6.75 -8.88 3.70
C TRP A 60 8.19 -9.29 4.01
N ARG A 61 9.15 -8.36 3.96
CA ARG A 61 10.56 -8.63 4.31
C ARG A 61 10.70 -9.03 5.79
N ILE A 62 10.01 -8.33 6.68
CA ILE A 62 10.02 -8.62 8.12
C ILE A 62 9.49 -10.03 8.38
N ILE A 63 8.32 -10.38 7.82
CA ILE A 63 7.73 -11.71 8.01
C ILE A 63 8.61 -12.81 7.42
N SER A 64 9.22 -12.58 6.26
CA SER A 64 10.16 -13.55 5.65
C SER A 64 11.40 -13.75 6.52
N SER A 65 11.92 -12.69 7.15
CA SER A 65 13.03 -12.79 8.10
C SER A 65 12.65 -13.54 9.38
N ILE A 66 11.43 -13.35 9.88
CA ILE A 66 10.91 -14.09 11.04
C ILE A 66 10.80 -15.58 10.70
N GLU A 67 10.20 -15.92 9.56
CA GLU A 67 10.10 -17.32 9.11
C GLU A 67 11.47 -18.00 9.07
N GLN A 68 12.47 -17.37 8.44
CA GLN A 68 13.82 -17.91 8.36
C GLN A 68 14.47 -18.11 9.73
N ARG A 69 14.21 -17.21 10.69
CA ARG A 69 14.75 -17.32 12.05
C ARG A 69 14.09 -18.45 12.85
N GLU A 70 12.81 -18.66 12.63
CA GLU A 70 12.01 -19.65 13.36
C GLU A 70 12.09 -21.06 12.74
N GLU A 71 12.56 -21.19 11.49
CA GLU A 71 12.58 -22.46 10.72
C GLU A 71 13.25 -23.63 11.46
N ASN A 72 14.25 -23.36 12.30
CA ASN A 72 14.96 -24.37 13.09
C ASN A 72 14.68 -24.31 14.60
N LYS A 73 13.77 -23.43 15.05
CA LYS A 73 13.52 -23.15 16.47
C LYS A 73 12.08 -23.37 16.90
N ALA A 74 11.14 -23.11 16.00
CA ALA A 74 9.72 -23.17 16.29
C ALA A 74 9.17 -24.56 15.96
N GLY A 75 8.18 -25.00 16.74
CA GLY A 75 7.40 -26.19 16.42
C GLY A 75 6.63 -26.01 15.11
N GLU A 76 6.27 -27.14 14.49
CA GLU A 76 5.63 -27.21 13.16
C GLU A 76 4.37 -26.33 13.06
N GLU A 77 3.55 -26.27 14.11
CA GLU A 77 2.34 -25.45 14.15
C GLU A 77 2.63 -23.94 14.01
N LYS A 78 3.63 -23.43 14.74
CA LYS A 78 4.03 -22.02 14.68
C LYS A 78 4.60 -21.69 13.29
N LEU A 79 5.38 -22.60 12.71
CA LEU A 79 5.91 -22.43 11.36
C LEU A 79 4.80 -22.39 10.31
N LYS A 80 3.77 -23.22 10.46
CA LYS A 80 2.58 -23.19 9.60
C LYS A 80 1.89 -21.83 9.67
N MET A 81 1.64 -21.29 10.88
CA MET A 81 1.03 -19.97 11.05
C MET A 81 1.86 -18.85 10.39
N ILE A 82 3.19 -18.86 10.56
CA ILE A 82 4.08 -17.87 9.94
C ILE A 82 4.02 -17.96 8.41
N ARG A 83 4.06 -19.17 7.87
CA ARG A 83 3.98 -19.43 6.42
C ARG A 83 2.67 -18.94 5.82
N GLU A 84 1.54 -19.24 6.47
CA GLU A 84 0.21 -18.77 6.05
C GLU A 84 0.14 -17.24 6.05
N TYR A 85 0.59 -16.60 7.14
CA TYR A 85 0.59 -15.15 7.24
C TYR A 85 1.49 -14.49 6.18
N ARG A 86 2.67 -15.05 5.92
CA ARG A 86 3.55 -14.59 4.84
C ARG A 86 2.86 -14.64 3.49
N GLN A 87 2.09 -15.70 3.19
CA GLN A 87 1.35 -15.80 1.94
C GLN A 87 0.28 -14.70 1.86
N THR A 88 -0.46 -14.43 2.93
CA THR A 88 -1.45 -13.34 2.97
C THR A 88 -0.80 -11.99 2.64
N VAL A 89 0.33 -11.68 3.29
CA VAL A 89 1.07 -10.44 3.02
C VAL A 89 1.60 -10.42 1.57
N LYS A 90 2.13 -11.53 1.06
CA LYS A 90 2.60 -11.65 -0.33
C LYS A 90 1.48 -11.40 -1.35
N HIS A 91 0.28 -11.93 -1.11
CA HIS A 91 -0.89 -11.67 -1.97
C HIS A 91 -1.27 -10.20 -1.94
N SER A 92 -1.21 -9.55 -0.77
CA SER A 92 -1.44 -8.11 -0.66
C SER A 92 -0.44 -7.31 -1.48
N VAL A 93 0.85 -7.65 -1.45
CA VAL A 93 1.90 -6.97 -2.25
C VAL A 93 1.66 -7.18 -3.75
N LYS A 94 1.30 -8.40 -4.17
CA LYS A 94 0.99 -8.71 -5.58
C LYS A 94 -0.20 -7.92 -6.11
N LYS A 95 -1.25 -7.72 -5.31
CA LYS A 95 -2.44 -6.94 -5.69
C LYS A 95 -2.09 -5.49 -6.09
N TRP A 96 -1.03 -4.95 -5.51
CA TRP A 96 -0.56 -3.58 -5.76
C TRP A 96 0.57 -3.49 -6.79
N LYS A 97 1.03 -4.63 -7.30
CA LYS A 97 2.02 -4.69 -8.37
C LYS A 97 1.25 -4.62 -9.69
N VAL A 98 1.03 -3.40 -10.17
CA VAL A 98 0.68 -3.12 -11.58
C VAL A 98 1.82 -3.56 -12.50
#